data_AF-A0A2G5UXV2-F1
#
_entry.id   AF-A0A2G5UXV2-F1
#
_cell.length_a   1.000
_cell.length_b   1.000
_cell.length_c   1.000
_cell.angle_alpha   90.00
_cell.angle_beta   90.00
_cell.angle_gamma   90.00
#
_symmetry.space_group_name_H-M   'P 1'
#
loop_
_entity.id
_entity.type
_entity.pdbx_description
1 polymer ?
#
loop_
_entity_poly.entity_id
_entity_poly.type
_entity_poly.pdbx_seq_one_letter_code
_entity_poly.pdbx_strand_id
1 'polypeptide(L)'
;MGTIRWIVAVLGLMIGLKTISSETSPFCDDYIRCMEQLEIKQHECLALDKNIRLRSSDSCSRQKWDKKLELNALHMRRAEVARDCVQKNHQDAMLAESTLDEETRKTCTSLHDKFQFAKGFTSEESTTSSGSRKKRSVKRNKRDAKKSSNSKATECRNAAKLWHKQCSALAKCCPLVEDCKQSTAEIMDQIYEGRHKLHDMHVNNCI
;
A
#
# COMPACT_ATOMS: atom_id res chain seq x y z
N MET A 1 3.24 76.69 26.65
CA MET A 1 4.16 75.96 25.74
C MET A 1 3.90 74.47 25.92
N GLY A 2 2.98 73.92 25.13
CA GLY A 2 2.65 72.49 25.11
C GLY A 2 3.04 71.91 23.76
N THR A 3 3.83 70.85 23.77
CA THR A 3 4.40 70.20 22.58
C THR A 3 3.36 69.31 21.91
N ILE A 4 2.89 69.71 20.72
CA ILE A 4 2.17 68.82 19.80
C ILE A 4 3.23 68.06 19.00
N ARG A 5 3.48 66.81 19.39
CA ARG A 5 4.35 65.89 18.64
C ARG A 5 3.53 65.21 17.54
N TRP A 6 3.91 65.50 16.30
CA TRP A 6 3.45 64.85 15.08
C TRP A 6 4.06 63.44 14.93
N ILE A 7 3.23 62.50 14.43
CA ILE A 7 3.48 61.41 13.44
C ILE A 7 4.78 60.58 13.65
N VAL A 8 4.77 59.25 13.76
CA VAL A 8 4.61 58.30 12.65
C VAL A 8 4.03 56.98 13.14
N ALA A 9 2.85 56.62 12.62
CA ALA A 9 2.37 55.25 12.62
C ALA A 9 3.21 54.44 11.62
N VAL A 10 4.14 53.63 12.12
CA VAL A 10 4.80 52.62 11.30
C VAL A 10 3.82 51.46 11.17
N LEU A 11 2.98 51.54 10.13
CA LEU A 11 2.31 50.40 9.54
C LEU A 11 3.39 49.44 9.06
N GLY A 12 3.75 48.49 9.93
CA GLY A 12 4.56 47.34 9.57
C GLY A 12 3.83 46.59 8.46
N LEU A 13 4.37 46.73 7.25
CA LEU A 13 3.98 46.01 6.06
C LEU A 13 3.88 44.52 6.39
N MET A 14 2.64 44.01 6.36
CA MET A 14 2.37 42.59 6.23
C MET A 14 2.89 42.16 4.87
N ILE A 15 4.19 41.83 4.79
CA ILE A 15 4.71 41.02 3.70
C ILE A 15 4.13 39.64 3.95
N GLY A 16 2.91 39.45 3.44
CA GLY A 16 2.35 38.14 3.22
C GLY A 16 3.31 37.39 2.33
N LEU A 17 4.19 36.60 2.95
CA LEU A 17 4.75 35.43 2.32
C LEU A 17 3.56 34.54 1.98
N LYS A 18 2.95 34.79 0.82
CA LYS A 18 2.28 33.73 0.08
C LYS A 18 3.40 32.77 -0.31
N THR A 19 3.73 31.87 0.60
CA THR A 19 4.21 30.55 0.19
C THR A 19 3.09 30.01 -0.69
N ILE A 20 3.28 30.16 -2.00
CA ILE A 20 2.58 29.35 -2.98
C ILE A 20 3.17 27.95 -2.76
N SER A 21 2.68 27.26 -1.72
CA SER A 21 2.88 25.83 -1.54
C SER A 21 1.88 25.14 -2.45
N SER A 22 2.17 25.18 -3.73
CA SER A 22 1.53 24.35 -4.74
C SER A 22 2.53 24.14 -5.84
N GLU A 23 3.37 23.11 -5.68
CA GLU A 23 3.79 22.18 -6.73
C GLU A 23 5.00 21.42 -6.25
N THR A 24 4.77 20.18 -5.84
CA THR A 24 5.58 18.99 -6.08
C THR A 24 4.95 17.92 -5.20
N SER A 25 4.17 16.99 -5.76
CA SER A 25 4.06 15.70 -5.09
C SER A 25 5.40 15.03 -5.37
N PRO A 26 6.21 14.73 -4.34
CA PRO A 26 7.42 13.99 -4.60
C PRO A 26 7.00 12.56 -4.95
N PHE A 27 7.39 12.06 -6.11
CA PHE A 27 7.13 10.68 -6.52
C PHE A 27 7.57 9.67 -5.46
N CYS A 28 8.62 9.98 -4.69
CA CYS A 28 9.05 9.19 -3.54
C CYS A 28 8.02 9.16 -2.38
N ASP A 29 7.32 10.25 -2.12
CA ASP A 29 6.25 10.29 -1.11
C ASP A 29 5.02 9.52 -1.55
N ASP A 30 4.67 9.61 -2.83
CA ASP A 30 3.59 8.82 -3.39
C ASP A 30 3.93 7.33 -3.37
N TYR A 31 5.21 6.97 -3.56
CA TYR A 31 5.69 5.61 -3.37
C TYR A 31 5.55 5.15 -1.91
N ILE A 32 6.01 5.93 -0.93
CA ILE A 32 5.89 5.61 0.50
C ILE A 32 4.42 5.39 0.86
N ARG A 33 3.55 6.33 0.49
CA ARG A 33 2.10 6.26 0.75
C ARG A 33 1.47 5.04 0.08
N CYS A 34 1.89 4.70 -1.14
CA CYS A 34 1.43 3.50 -1.83
C CYS A 34 1.80 2.23 -1.04
N MET A 35 3.05 2.15 -0.56
CA MET A 35 3.55 1.01 0.19
C MET A 35 2.82 0.83 1.53
N GLU A 36 2.49 1.92 2.23
CA GLU A 36 1.66 1.88 3.44
C GLU A 36 0.26 1.31 3.18
N GLN A 37 -0.39 1.76 2.10
CA GLN A 37 -1.72 1.27 1.72
C GLN A 37 -1.70 -0.19 1.29
N LEU A 38 -0.65 -0.58 0.58
CA LEU A 38 -0.42 -1.96 0.23
C LEU A 38 -0.27 -2.83 1.49
N GLU A 39 0.48 -2.39 2.49
CA GLU A 39 0.60 -3.11 3.77
C GLU A 39 -0.78 -3.28 4.43
N ILE A 40 -1.55 -2.20 4.57
CA ILE A 40 -2.92 -2.25 5.14
C ILE A 40 -3.76 -3.30 4.40
N LYS A 41 -3.77 -3.27 3.05
CA LYS A 41 -4.50 -4.26 2.24
C LYS A 41 -3.98 -5.68 2.41
N GLN A 42 -2.66 -5.89 2.53
CA GLN A 42 -2.11 -7.21 2.78
C GLN A 42 -2.55 -7.77 4.14
N HIS A 43 -2.57 -6.93 5.19
CA HIS A 43 -3.05 -7.30 6.52
C HIS A 43 -4.56 -7.62 6.52
N GLU A 44 -5.39 -6.84 5.81
CA GLU A 44 -6.81 -7.14 5.60
C GLU A 44 -7.01 -8.52 4.95
N CYS A 45 -6.28 -8.80 3.87
CA CYS A 45 -6.39 -10.09 3.18
C CYS A 45 -5.93 -11.26 4.06
N LEU A 46 -4.90 -11.06 4.87
CA LEU A 46 -4.39 -12.06 5.80
C LEU A 46 -5.44 -12.43 6.87
N ALA A 47 -6.18 -11.44 7.37
CA ALA A 47 -7.26 -11.66 8.33
C ALA A 47 -8.40 -12.50 7.72
N LEU A 48 -8.75 -12.24 6.45
CA LEU A 48 -9.73 -13.05 5.72
C LEU A 48 -9.24 -14.49 5.48
N ASP A 49 -7.96 -14.67 5.15
CA ASP A 49 -7.37 -15.98 4.85
C ASP A 49 -7.21 -16.88 6.09
N LYS A 50 -6.91 -16.31 7.27
CA LYS A 50 -6.88 -17.08 8.54
C LYS A 50 -8.20 -17.79 8.83
N ASN A 51 -9.33 -17.17 8.48
CA ASN A 51 -10.66 -17.75 8.65
C ASN A 51 -10.95 -18.93 7.69
N ILE A 52 -10.18 -19.06 6.60
CA ILE A 52 -10.31 -20.14 5.61
C ILE A 52 -9.46 -21.36 6.01
N ARG A 53 -8.25 -21.14 6.59
CA ARG A 53 -7.27 -22.19 6.95
C ARG A 53 -7.83 -23.29 7.87
N LEU A 54 -8.68 -22.93 8.84
CA LEU A 54 -9.22 -23.85 9.86
C LEU A 54 -10.14 -24.97 9.31
N ARG A 55 -10.23 -25.14 7.98
CA ARG A 55 -11.22 -26.01 7.33
C ARG A 55 -10.63 -27.24 6.62
N SER A 56 -9.32 -27.29 6.35
CA SER A 56 -8.69 -28.48 5.76
C SER A 56 -8.26 -29.46 6.86
N SER A 57 -8.61 -30.74 6.67
CA SER A 57 -8.22 -31.85 7.55
C SER A 57 -6.95 -32.57 7.08
N ASP A 58 -6.51 -32.33 5.84
CA ASP A 58 -5.37 -33.03 5.26
C ASP A 58 -4.03 -32.33 5.59
N SER A 59 -3.03 -33.12 5.99
CA SER A 59 -1.73 -32.61 6.44
C SER A 59 -0.97 -31.89 5.32
N CYS A 60 -1.02 -32.41 4.09
CA CYS A 60 -0.34 -31.80 2.94
C CYS A 60 -0.90 -30.40 2.60
N SER A 61 -2.21 -30.22 2.53
CA SER A 61 -2.78 -28.88 2.28
C SER A 61 -2.48 -27.94 3.42
N ARG A 62 -2.46 -28.39 4.68
CA ARG A 62 -2.02 -27.57 5.81
C ARG A 62 -0.57 -27.10 5.63
N GLN A 63 0.35 -28.01 5.31
CA GLN A 63 1.74 -27.64 5.04
C GLN A 63 1.88 -26.66 3.87
N LYS A 64 1.18 -26.89 2.75
CA LYS A 64 1.15 -25.96 1.61
C LYS A 64 0.63 -24.57 2.02
N TRP A 65 -0.40 -24.53 2.84
CA TRP A 65 -0.94 -23.29 3.38
C TRP A 65 0.03 -22.57 4.31
N ASP A 66 0.73 -23.31 5.16
CA ASP A 66 1.70 -22.77 6.10
C ASP A 66 2.88 -22.15 5.35
N LYS A 67 3.40 -22.85 4.34
CA LYS A 67 4.45 -22.31 3.46
C LYS A 67 3.97 -21.09 2.68
N LYS A 68 2.72 -21.08 2.21
CA LYS A 68 2.12 -19.92 1.55
C LYS A 68 1.98 -18.72 2.50
N LEU A 69 1.66 -18.97 3.77
CA LEU A 69 1.57 -17.94 4.80
C LEU A 69 2.95 -17.35 5.15
N GLU A 70 3.96 -18.20 5.26
CA GLU A 70 5.36 -17.82 5.45
C GLU A 70 5.86 -16.95 4.28
N LEU A 71 5.60 -17.36 3.04
CA LEU A 71 5.90 -16.56 1.85
C LEU A 71 5.20 -15.21 1.85
N ASN A 72 3.95 -15.15 2.29
CA ASN A 72 3.22 -13.89 2.41
C ASN A 72 3.89 -12.97 3.46
N ALA A 73 4.25 -13.51 4.62
CA ALA A 73 4.98 -12.77 5.64
C ALA A 73 6.30 -12.19 5.12
N LEU A 74 7.08 -12.96 4.37
CA LEU A 74 8.31 -12.47 3.72
C LEU A 74 8.02 -11.35 2.71
N HIS A 75 6.96 -11.48 1.92
CA HIS A 75 6.56 -10.42 0.99
C HIS A 75 6.15 -9.12 1.70
N MET A 76 5.41 -9.20 2.82
CA MET A 76 5.09 -8.04 3.65
C MET A 76 6.35 -7.44 4.28
N ARG A 77 7.22 -8.27 4.85
CA ARG A 77 8.47 -7.81 5.46
C ARG A 77 9.39 -7.11 4.46
N ARG A 78 9.48 -7.63 3.23
CA ARG A 78 10.21 -6.95 2.16
C ARG A 78 9.63 -5.58 1.85
N ALA A 79 8.31 -5.46 1.77
CA ALA A 79 7.65 -4.20 1.49
C ALA A 79 7.89 -3.16 2.58
N GLU A 80 7.78 -3.59 3.85
CA GLU A 80 8.08 -2.79 5.04
C GLU A 80 9.53 -2.28 5.01
N VAL A 81 10.52 -3.17 4.85
CA VAL A 81 11.95 -2.79 4.84
C VAL A 81 12.28 -1.83 3.68
N ALA A 82 11.73 -2.07 2.49
CA ALA A 82 11.92 -1.18 1.34
C ALA A 82 11.36 0.22 1.61
N ARG A 83 10.14 0.31 2.14
CA ARG A 83 9.52 1.59 2.53
C ARG A 83 10.34 2.30 3.60
N ASP A 84 10.68 1.60 4.67
CA ASP A 84 11.41 2.16 5.80
C ASP A 84 12.78 2.71 5.37
N CYS A 85 13.44 2.06 4.40
CA CYS A 85 14.68 2.57 3.82
C CYS A 85 14.47 3.90 3.10
N VAL A 86 13.45 4.02 2.25
CA VAL A 86 13.15 5.28 1.54
C VAL A 86 12.75 6.38 2.53
N GLN A 87 11.94 6.04 3.52
CA GLN A 87 11.48 6.98 4.55
C GLN A 87 12.62 7.50 5.43
N LYS A 88 13.59 6.65 5.80
CA LYS A 88 14.77 7.07 6.59
C LYS A 88 15.68 8.01 5.82
N ASN A 89 15.76 7.87 4.50
CA ASN A 89 16.59 8.70 3.63
C ASN A 89 15.74 9.68 2.81
N HIS A 90 14.62 10.15 3.38
CA HIS A 90 13.64 10.98 2.67
C HIS A 90 14.24 12.27 2.07
N GLN A 91 15.22 12.90 2.74
CA GLN A 91 15.92 14.07 2.18
C GLN A 91 16.70 13.73 0.91
N ASP A 92 17.41 12.60 0.90
CA ASP A 92 18.13 12.12 -0.28
C ASP A 92 17.16 11.70 -1.38
N ALA A 93 15.98 11.18 -1.00
CA ALA A 93 14.91 10.85 -1.93
C ALA A 93 14.43 12.09 -2.69
N MET A 94 14.20 13.20 -1.98
CA MET A 94 13.81 14.50 -2.55
C MET A 94 14.90 15.06 -3.49
N LEU A 95 16.17 14.97 -3.07
CA LEU A 95 17.30 15.42 -3.88
C LEU A 95 17.44 14.57 -5.14
N ALA A 96 17.37 13.24 -5.03
CA ALA A 96 17.47 12.34 -6.17
C ALA A 96 16.34 12.59 -7.18
N GLU A 97 15.12 12.84 -6.71
CA GLU A 97 13.99 13.19 -7.57
C GLU A 97 14.21 14.51 -8.34
N SER A 98 14.84 15.50 -7.72
CA SER A 98 15.17 16.77 -8.37
C SER A 98 16.14 16.61 -9.56
N THR A 99 16.94 15.53 -9.55
CA THR A 99 17.90 15.21 -10.62
C THR A 99 17.31 14.40 -11.78
N LEU A 100 16.02 14.03 -11.71
CA LEU A 100 15.35 13.32 -12.80
C LEU A 100 15.37 14.15 -14.10
N ASP A 101 15.64 13.48 -15.21
CA ASP A 101 15.51 14.06 -16.54
C ASP A 101 14.03 14.34 -16.88
N GLU A 102 13.81 15.21 -17.87
CA GLU A 102 12.47 15.69 -18.21
C GLU A 102 11.57 14.60 -18.84
N GLU A 103 12.14 13.60 -19.50
CA GLU A 103 11.40 12.47 -20.07
C GLU A 103 10.91 11.52 -18.98
N THR A 104 11.79 11.19 -18.03
CA THR A 104 11.46 10.40 -16.84
C THR A 104 10.43 11.12 -15.98
N ARG A 105 10.60 12.43 -15.76
CA ARG A 105 9.63 13.25 -15.03
C ARG A 105 8.23 13.18 -15.65
N LYS A 106 8.10 13.37 -16.97
CA LYS A 106 6.82 13.25 -17.69
C LYS A 106 6.21 11.85 -17.56
N THR A 107 7.04 10.82 -17.66
CA THR A 107 6.59 9.43 -17.47
C THR A 107 6.05 9.21 -16.06
N CYS A 108 6.74 9.73 -15.05
CA CYS A 108 6.35 9.62 -13.66
C CYS A 108 5.09 10.43 -13.34
N THR A 109 4.94 11.62 -13.90
CA THR A 109 3.67 12.37 -13.84
C THR A 109 2.53 11.58 -14.47
N SER A 110 2.73 10.97 -15.64
CA SER A 110 1.70 10.12 -16.28
C SER A 110 1.33 8.91 -15.43
N LEU A 111 2.31 8.27 -14.78
CA LEU A 111 2.07 7.16 -13.86
C LEU A 111 1.29 7.63 -12.64
N HIS A 112 1.67 8.75 -12.04
CA HIS A 112 0.95 9.37 -10.93
C HIS A 112 -0.50 9.70 -11.31
N ASP A 113 -0.74 10.29 -12.48
CA ASP A 113 -2.11 10.63 -12.92
C ASP A 113 -2.98 9.41 -13.21
N LYS A 114 -2.38 8.34 -13.76
CA LYS A 114 -3.06 7.06 -14.01
C LYS A 114 -3.51 6.40 -12.73
N PHE A 115 -2.76 6.60 -11.66
CA PHE A 115 -3.05 6.04 -10.36
C PHE A 115 -3.49 7.18 -9.45
N GLN A 116 -4.75 7.58 -9.53
CA GLN A 116 -5.31 8.62 -8.66
C GLN A 116 -5.36 8.15 -7.21
N PHE A 117 -4.21 8.10 -6.54
CA PHE A 117 -4.08 7.69 -5.15
C PHE A 117 -4.99 8.58 -4.29
N ALA A 118 -5.05 9.89 -4.54
CA ALA A 118 -5.85 10.83 -3.75
C ALA A 118 -7.39 10.74 -3.91
N LYS A 119 -7.94 10.24 -5.03
CA LYS A 119 -9.39 10.33 -5.30
C LYS A 119 -10.21 9.12 -4.85
N GLY A 120 -9.56 8.04 -4.43
CA GLY A 120 -10.23 6.82 -3.97
C GLY A 120 -10.46 6.72 -2.45
N PHE A 121 -9.88 7.61 -1.64
CA PHE A 121 -9.87 7.45 -0.18
C PHE A 121 -11.15 7.91 0.54
N THR A 122 -12.12 8.52 -0.16
CA THR A 122 -13.34 9.10 0.47
C THR A 122 -14.65 8.46 0.02
N SER A 123 -14.65 7.28 -0.61
CA SER A 123 -15.91 6.63 -1.02
C SER A 123 -15.94 5.14 -0.76
N GLU A 124 -15.96 4.76 0.52
CA GLU A 124 -16.70 3.57 0.98
C GLU A 124 -17.24 3.79 2.40
N GLU A 125 -18.08 4.82 2.62
CA GLU A 125 -19.08 4.74 3.70
C GLU A 125 -20.26 5.68 3.47
N SER A 126 -21.08 5.46 2.45
CA SER A 126 -22.49 5.89 2.48
C SER A 126 -23.34 5.16 1.44
N THR A 127 -23.96 4.05 1.84
CA THR A 127 -25.30 3.73 1.34
C THR A 127 -26.19 3.36 2.53
N THR A 128 -26.89 4.38 3.03
CA THR A 128 -28.06 4.25 3.87
C THR A 128 -29.24 3.67 3.08
N SER A 129 -29.98 2.71 3.62
CA SER A 129 -31.38 2.91 4.08
C SER A 129 -32.27 1.65 4.07
N SER A 130 -33.04 1.53 5.17
CA SER A 130 -34.45 1.13 5.25
C SER A 130 -34.90 -0.33 5.07
N GLY A 131 -35.05 -1.01 6.22
CA GLY A 131 -36.32 -1.59 6.72
C GLY A 131 -37.14 -2.58 5.88
N SER A 132 -37.24 -3.83 6.35
CA SER A 132 -38.53 -4.53 6.58
C SER A 132 -38.36 -5.92 7.21
N ARG A 133 -39.27 -6.23 8.15
CA ARG A 133 -39.40 -7.52 8.86
C ARG A 133 -39.67 -8.68 7.89
N LYS A 134 -38.98 -9.82 8.04
CA LYS A 134 -39.62 -11.15 7.94
C LYS A 134 -38.79 -12.28 8.57
N LYS A 135 -39.46 -13.04 9.43
CA LYS A 135 -39.02 -14.27 10.12
C LYS A 135 -38.64 -15.38 9.12
N ARG A 136 -37.77 -16.29 9.61
CA ARG A 136 -37.68 -17.73 9.27
C ARG A 136 -36.84 -18.12 8.03
N SER A 137 -35.56 -18.42 8.23
CA SER A 137 -34.98 -19.76 7.97
C SER A 137 -33.48 -19.81 8.35
N VAL A 138 -33.16 -20.40 9.50
CA VAL A 138 -31.78 -20.44 10.05
C VAL A 138 -30.97 -21.62 9.49
N LYS A 139 -31.46 -22.37 8.49
CA LYS A 139 -30.83 -23.63 8.05
C LYS A 139 -30.21 -23.64 6.64
N ARG A 140 -30.27 -22.54 5.87
CA ARG A 140 -29.63 -22.42 4.53
C ARG A 140 -28.43 -21.45 4.46
N ASN A 141 -28.27 -20.53 5.41
CA ASN A 141 -27.31 -19.42 5.33
C ASN A 141 -25.81 -19.78 5.45
N LYS A 142 -25.44 -21.02 5.79
CA LYS A 142 -24.02 -21.38 5.95
C LYS A 142 -23.29 -21.55 4.60
N ARG A 143 -24.00 -21.89 3.51
CA ARG A 143 -23.40 -22.01 2.16
C ARG A 143 -23.23 -20.65 1.48
N ASP A 144 -24.20 -19.74 1.64
CA ASP A 144 -24.15 -18.43 0.99
C ASP A 144 -23.16 -17.48 1.66
N ALA A 145 -23.08 -17.48 3.00
CA ALA A 145 -22.01 -16.79 3.74
C ALA A 145 -20.61 -17.37 3.46
N LYS A 146 -20.53 -18.65 3.07
CA LYS A 146 -19.29 -19.33 2.70
C LYS A 146 -18.83 -19.01 1.27
N LYS A 147 -19.76 -18.85 0.33
CA LYS A 147 -19.46 -18.38 -1.03
C LYS A 147 -19.03 -16.92 -1.01
N SER A 148 -19.67 -16.08 -0.19
CA SER A 148 -19.31 -14.67 -0.06
C SER A 148 -17.94 -14.46 0.61
N SER A 149 -17.58 -15.23 1.65
CA SER A 149 -16.25 -15.11 2.30
C SER A 149 -15.08 -15.54 1.39
N ASN A 150 -15.22 -16.64 0.64
CA ASN A 150 -14.20 -17.03 -0.35
C ASN A 150 -14.11 -16.03 -1.50
N SER A 151 -15.24 -15.45 -1.93
CA SER A 151 -15.28 -14.37 -2.93
C SER A 151 -14.53 -13.14 -2.43
N LYS A 152 -14.82 -12.68 -1.21
CA LYS A 152 -14.15 -11.54 -0.56
C LYS A 152 -12.64 -11.76 -0.40
N ALA A 153 -12.20 -12.96 -0.02
CA ALA A 153 -10.78 -13.27 0.07
C ALA A 153 -10.09 -13.22 -1.30
N THR A 154 -10.77 -13.67 -2.37
CA THR A 154 -10.23 -13.63 -3.73
C THR A 154 -10.16 -12.20 -4.25
N GLU A 155 -11.21 -11.42 -4.02
CA GLU A 155 -11.28 -10.00 -4.34
C GLU A 155 -10.18 -9.21 -3.63
N CYS A 156 -9.98 -9.44 -2.33
CA CYS A 156 -8.91 -8.83 -1.56
C CYS A 156 -7.54 -9.14 -2.17
N ARG A 157 -7.26 -10.41 -2.49
CA ARG A 157 -5.98 -10.80 -3.11
C ARG A 157 -5.77 -10.12 -4.47
N ASN A 158 -6.83 -9.93 -5.25
CA ASN A 158 -6.74 -9.21 -6.53
C ASN A 158 -6.47 -7.72 -6.31
N ALA A 159 -7.11 -7.10 -5.32
CA ALA A 159 -6.84 -5.72 -4.93
C ALA A 159 -5.39 -5.54 -4.45
N ALA A 160 -4.89 -6.41 -3.57
CA ALA A 160 -3.50 -6.38 -3.11
C ALA A 160 -2.50 -6.55 -4.26
N LYS A 161 -2.78 -7.44 -5.23
CA LYS A 161 -1.95 -7.56 -6.45
C LYS A 161 -1.93 -6.28 -7.27
N LEU A 162 -3.05 -5.59 -7.38
CA LEU A 162 -3.13 -4.31 -8.07
C LEU A 162 -2.27 -3.26 -7.37
N TRP A 163 -2.38 -3.15 -6.04
CA TRP A 163 -1.52 -2.28 -5.22
C TRP A 163 -0.04 -2.59 -5.41
N HIS A 164 0.36 -3.86 -5.38
CA HIS A 164 1.75 -4.28 -5.66
C HIS A 164 2.24 -3.76 -7.02
N LYS A 165 1.40 -3.90 -8.06
CA LYS A 165 1.74 -3.44 -9.41
C LYS A 165 1.88 -1.92 -9.47
N GLN A 166 1.01 -1.20 -8.77
CA GLN A 166 1.03 0.26 -8.70
C GLN A 166 2.28 0.77 -7.98
N CYS A 167 2.55 0.27 -6.77
CA CYS A 167 3.72 0.71 -6.01
C CYS A 167 5.02 0.32 -6.73
N SER A 168 5.06 -0.82 -7.42
CA SER A 168 6.20 -1.19 -8.26
C SER A 168 6.38 -0.29 -9.49
N ALA A 169 5.32 0.32 -10.00
CA ALA A 169 5.43 1.30 -11.08
C ALA A 169 5.99 2.63 -10.54
N LEU A 170 5.50 3.09 -9.39
CA LEU A 170 6.01 4.28 -8.69
C LEU A 170 7.44 4.12 -8.20
N ALA A 171 7.86 2.92 -7.84
CA ALA A 171 9.23 2.63 -7.44
C ALA A 171 10.27 3.09 -8.50
N LYS A 172 9.89 3.09 -9.79
CA LYS A 172 10.76 3.56 -10.88
C LYS A 172 10.93 5.08 -10.89
N CYS A 173 10.02 5.79 -10.24
CA CYS A 173 9.99 7.25 -10.14
C CYS A 173 10.65 7.77 -8.87
N CYS A 174 11.05 6.87 -7.98
CA CYS A 174 11.83 7.20 -6.80
C CYS A 174 13.22 6.56 -6.93
N PRO A 175 14.24 7.30 -7.42
CA PRO A 175 15.56 6.73 -7.71
C PRO A 175 16.21 6.01 -6.53
N LEU A 176 15.94 6.49 -5.32
CA LEU A 176 16.42 5.90 -4.07
C LEU A 176 15.94 4.46 -3.83
N VAL A 177 14.87 4.03 -4.50
CA VAL A 177 14.36 2.66 -4.35
C VAL A 177 15.38 1.63 -4.82
N GLU A 178 16.19 1.92 -5.84
CA GLU A 178 17.23 0.99 -6.30
C GLU A 178 18.30 0.75 -5.23
N ASP A 179 18.76 1.82 -4.57
CA ASP A 179 19.70 1.72 -3.44
C ASP A 179 19.07 0.94 -2.28
N CYS A 180 17.80 1.24 -1.99
CA CYS A 180 17.04 0.54 -0.96
C CYS A 180 16.74 -0.93 -1.28
N LYS A 181 16.81 -1.39 -2.53
CA LYS A 181 16.62 -2.82 -2.86
C LYS A 181 17.68 -3.69 -2.21
N GLN A 182 18.90 -3.19 -2.03
CA GLN A 182 19.99 -3.93 -1.39
C GLN A 182 19.60 -4.36 0.03
N SER A 183 18.89 -3.50 0.76
CA SER A 183 18.38 -3.79 2.12
C SER A 183 17.37 -4.96 2.18
N THR A 184 16.86 -5.40 1.02
CA THR A 184 15.87 -6.49 0.91
C THR A 184 16.40 -7.75 0.22
N ALA A 185 17.69 -7.81 -0.12
CA ALA A 185 18.27 -8.90 -0.89
C ALA A 185 18.10 -10.27 -0.20
N GLU A 186 18.45 -10.36 1.09
CA GLU A 186 18.29 -11.60 1.86
C GLU A 186 16.83 -12.06 1.94
N ILE A 187 15.89 -11.12 2.07
CA ILE A 187 14.45 -11.43 2.10
C ILE A 187 14.00 -11.95 0.73
N MET A 188 14.55 -11.39 -0.36
CA MET A 188 14.27 -11.87 -1.71
C MET A 188 14.77 -13.29 -1.93
N ASP A 189 15.96 -13.63 -1.43
CA ASP A 189 16.49 -15.00 -1.52
C ASP A 189 15.60 -15.99 -0.75
N GLN A 190 15.16 -15.62 0.45
CA GLN A 190 14.19 -16.42 1.22
C GLN A 190 12.85 -16.58 0.47
N ILE A 191 12.39 -15.55 -0.24
CA ILE A 191 11.20 -15.62 -1.10
C ILE A 191 11.43 -16.60 -2.25
N TYR A 192 12.59 -16.55 -2.93
CA TYR A 192 12.89 -17.45 -4.04
C TYR A 192 12.93 -18.90 -3.58
N GLU A 193 13.65 -19.20 -2.51
CA GLU A 193 13.69 -20.55 -1.92
C GLU A 193 12.29 -21.01 -1.49
N GLY A 194 11.54 -20.14 -0.82
CA GLY A 194 10.20 -20.46 -0.35
C GLY A 194 9.26 -20.79 -1.51
N ARG A 195 9.37 -20.09 -2.65
CA ARG A 195 8.61 -20.36 -3.87
C ARG A 195 8.98 -21.70 -4.48
N HIS A 196 10.27 -22.02 -4.53
CA HIS A 196 10.76 -23.31 -5.02
C HIS A 196 10.21 -24.46 -4.16
N LYS A 197 10.36 -24.36 -2.83
CA LYS A 197 9.81 -25.32 -1.87
C LYS A 197 8.30 -25.49 -2.04
N LEU A 198 7.54 -24.41 -2.19
CA LEU A 198 6.09 -24.49 -2.42
C LEU A 198 5.73 -25.15 -3.76
N HIS A 199 6.53 -24.90 -4.81
CA HIS A 199 6.37 -25.55 -6.11
C HIS A 199 6.64 -27.06 -6.02
N ASP A 200 7.74 -27.45 -5.37
CA ASP A 200 8.10 -28.86 -5.17
C ASP A 200 7.01 -29.61 -4.39
N MET A 201 6.46 -28.99 -3.34
CA MET A 201 5.30 -29.54 -2.62
C MET A 201 4.07 -29.71 -3.52
N HIS A 202 3.88 -28.84 -4.51
CA HIS A 202 2.78 -28.93 -5.47
C HIS A 202 2.98 -30.12 -6.42
N VAL A 203 4.19 -30.29 -6.95
CA VAL A 203 4.56 -31.37 -7.87
C VAL A 203 4.57 -32.73 -7.17
N ASN A 204 5.16 -32.80 -5.99
CA ASN A 204 5.37 -34.05 -5.25
C ASN A 204 4.23 -34.41 -4.29
N ASN A 205 3.12 -33.67 -4.27
CA ASN A 205 2.00 -33.89 -3.34
C ASN A 205 2.42 -33.97 -1.85
N CYS A 206 3.41 -33.17 -1.45
CA CYS A 206 3.99 -33.18 -0.10
C CYS A 206 4.60 -34.54 0.34
N ILE A 207 5.11 -35.32 -0.63
CA ILE A 207 5.91 -36.53 -0.39
C ILE A 207 7.38 -36.15 -0.19
#